data_AF-A0A522QH39-F1
#
_entry.id   AF-A0A522QH39-F1
#
_cell.length_a   1.000
_cell.length_b   1.000
_cell.length_c   1.000
_cell.angle_alpha   90.00
_cell.angle_beta   90.00
_cell.angle_gamma   90.00
#
_symmetry.space_group_name_H-M   'P 1'
#
loop_
_entity.id
_entity.type
_entity.pdbx_description
1 polymer ?
#
loop_
_entity_poly.entity_id
_entity_poly.type
_entity_poly.pdbx_seq_one_letter_code
_entity_poly.pdbx_strand_id
1 'polypeptide(L)' 'HLPSDTVTLVDVPAMAISSSGCRERVMAGRPVWYLVPDGVVQYISKHHLYRDRAPA' A
#
# COMPACT_ATOMS: atom_id res chain seq x y z
N HIS A 1 12.39 -20.99 19.78
CA HIS A 1 11.15 -21.67 19.37
C HIS A 1 9.99 -20.97 20.04
N LEU A 2 8.98 -20.53 19.29
CA LEU A 2 7.75 -20.01 19.90
C LEU A 2 6.97 -21.17 20.54
N PRO A 3 6.34 -20.98 21.71
CA PRO A 3 5.49 -22.00 22.31
C PRO A 3 4.36 -22.40 21.35
N SER A 4 4.00 -23.68 21.33
CA SER A 4 2.78 -24.14 20.66
C SER A 4 1.58 -23.33 21.18
N ASP A 5 0.66 -22.96 20.30
CA ASP A 5 -0.56 -22.17 20.58
C ASP A 5 -0.38 -20.66 20.82
N THR A 6 0.80 -20.09 20.56
CA THR A 6 1.00 -18.61 20.58
C THR A 6 0.81 -17.92 19.24
N VAL A 7 0.58 -18.67 18.16
CA VAL A 7 0.42 -18.15 16.79
C VAL A 7 -0.79 -18.82 16.13
N THR A 8 -1.66 -18.01 15.54
CA THR A 8 -2.78 -18.47 14.74
C THR A 8 -2.59 -18.00 13.30
N LEU A 9 -2.67 -18.93 12.35
CA LEU A 9 -2.71 -18.60 10.94
C LEU A 9 -4.13 -18.17 10.57
N VAL A 10 -4.24 -17.03 9.90
CA VAL A 10 -5.51 -16.52 9.37
C VAL A 10 -5.35 -16.33 7.88
N ASP A 11 -6.14 -17.06 7.10
CA ASP A 11 -6.15 -16.92 5.66
C ASP A 11 -6.90 -15.66 5.25
N VAL A 12 -6.23 -14.81 4.47
CA VAL A 12 -6.80 -13.56 3.96
C VAL A 12 -6.85 -13.64 2.43
N PRO A 13 -8.04 -13.76 1.81
CA PRO A 13 -8.17 -14.00 0.38
C PRO A 13 -7.74 -12.81 -0.52
N ALA A 14 -7.53 -11.62 0.03
CA ALA A 14 -7.13 -10.41 -0.71
C ALA A 14 -5.61 -10.13 -0.72
N MET A 15 -4.77 -11.16 -0.53
CA MET A 15 -3.31 -11.01 -0.35
C MET A 15 -2.54 -10.48 -1.58
N ALA A 16 -3.23 -10.23 -2.70
CA ALA A 16 -2.61 -9.73 -3.93
C ALA A 16 -2.27 -8.22 -3.92
N ILE A 17 -2.73 -7.47 -2.92
CA ILE A 17 -2.44 -6.03 -2.79
C ILE A 17 -1.27 -5.82 -1.83
N SER A 18 -0.24 -5.08 -2.25
CA SER A 18 0.91 -4.75 -1.40
C SER A 18 1.16 -3.24 -1.34
N SER A 19 1.58 -2.74 -0.18
CA SER A 19 1.92 -1.33 -0.02
C SER A 19 3.10 -0.89 -0.91
N SER A 20 4.06 -1.78 -1.17
CA SER A 20 5.16 -1.52 -2.10
C SER A 20 4.63 -1.28 -3.52
N GLY A 21 3.73 -2.15 -4.01
CA GLY A 21 3.09 -1.96 -5.31
C GLY A 21 2.25 -0.68 -5.39
N CYS A 22 1.55 -0.30 -4.31
CA CYS A 22 0.85 0.99 -4.26
C CYS A 22 1.81 2.17 -4.39
N ARG A 23 2.92 2.19 -3.64
CA ARG A 23 3.91 3.28 -3.73
C ARG A 23 4.56 3.37 -5.11
N GLU A 24 4.94 2.24 -5.70
CA GLU A 24 5.52 2.18 -7.05
C GLU A 24 4.56 2.70 -8.12
N ARG A 25 3.25 2.42 -8.00
CA ARG A 25 2.25 2.99 -8.90
C ARG A 25 2.17 4.51 -8.77
N VAL A 26 2.13 5.04 -7.54
CA VAL A 26 2.10 6.48 -7.31
C VAL A 26 3.35 7.17 -7.85
N MET A 27 4.54 6.61 -7.61
CA MET A 27 5.80 7.09 -8.17
C MET A 27 5.77 7.12 -9.71
N ALA A 28 5.19 6.08 -10.33
CA ALA A 28 5.04 5.98 -11.79
C ALA A 28 3.86 6.80 -12.35
N GLY A 29 3.18 7.63 -11.54
CA GLY A 29 2.02 8.42 -11.97
C GLY A 29 0.78 7.59 -12.32
N ARG A 30 0.71 6.32 -11.88
CA ARG A 30 -0.41 5.41 -12.12
C ARG A 30 -1.45 5.49 -11.00
N PRO A 31 -2.75 5.38 -11.30
CA PRO A 31 -3.80 5.44 -10.28
C PRO A 31 -3.72 4.25 -9.32
N VAL A 32 -4.14 4.43 -8.06
CA VAL A 32 -4.24 3.36 -7.05
C VAL A 32 -5.69 3.09 -6.63
N TRP A 33 -6.67 3.48 -7.46
CA TRP A 33 -8.09 3.22 -7.23
C TRP A 33 -8.35 1.73 -7.03
N TYR A 34 -9.24 1.41 -6.09
CA TYR A 34 -9.60 0.04 -5.69
C TYR A 34 -8.46 -0.79 -5.06
N LEU A 35 -7.23 -0.28 -5.02
CA LEU A 35 -6.14 -0.85 -4.22
C LEU A 35 -6.11 -0.29 -2.80
N VAL A 36 -6.62 0.93 -2.64
CA VAL A 36 -6.76 1.62 -1.35
C VAL A 36 -8.13 2.32 -1.28
N PRO A 37 -8.66 2.60 -0.08
CA PRO A 37 -9.88 3.38 0.09
C PRO A 37 -9.78 4.77 -0.54
N ASP A 38 -10.92 5.33 -0.96
CA ASP A 38 -10.96 6.63 -1.66
C ASP A 38 -10.33 7.78 -0.85
N GLY A 39 -10.62 7.86 0.45
CA GLY A 39 -9.99 8.86 1.33
C GLY A 39 -8.47 8.79 1.36
N VAL A 40 -7.88 7.59 1.18
CA VAL A 40 -6.43 7.41 1.07
C VAL A 40 -5.91 7.92 -0.28
N VAL A 41 -6.64 7.68 -1.37
CA VAL A 41 -6.32 8.25 -2.70
C VAL A 41 -6.27 9.78 -2.62
N GLN A 42 -7.29 10.39 -2.01
CA GLN A 42 -7.38 11.83 -1.84
C GLN A 42 -6.22 12.36 -0.96
N TYR A 43 -5.90 11.66 0.13
CA TYR A 43 -4.81 12.04 1.02
C TYR A 43 -3.44 12.02 0.32
N ILE A 44 -3.12 10.95 -0.41
CA ILE A 44 -1.89 10.84 -1.20
C ILE A 44 -1.78 12.01 -2.18
N SER A 45 -2.88 12.36 -2.87
CA SER A 45 -2.90 13.46 -3.82
C SER A 45 -2.69 14.82 -3.14
N LYS A 46 -3.43 15.09 -2.06
CA LYS A 46 -3.39 16.35 -1.29
C LYS A 46 -2.02 16.63 -0.68
N HIS A 47 -1.32 15.59 -0.24
CA HIS A 47 -0.04 15.68 0.46
C HIS A 47 1.16 15.32 -0.41
N HIS A 48 0.94 15.05 -1.71
CA HIS A 48 1.99 14.66 -2.65
C HIS A 48 2.86 13.48 -2.19
N LEU A 49 2.26 12.53 -1.46
CA LEU A 49 2.99 11.39 -0.92
C LEU A 49 3.49 10.47 -2.03
N TYR A 50 4.66 9.86 -1.82
CA TYR A 50 5.27 8.87 -2.71
C TYR A 50 5.47 9.36 -4.15
N ARG A 51 5.49 10.68 -4.36
CA ARG A 51 6.03 11.29 -5.56
C ARG A 51 7.50 11.56 -5.23
N ASP A 52 8.41 10.93 -5.94
CA ASP A 52 9.83 11.25 -5.76
C ASP A 52 10.01 12.76 -5.94
N ARG A 53 10.77 13.36 -5.03
CA ARG A 53 11.35 14.67 -5.28
C ARG A 53 12.26 14.44 -6.49
N ALA A 54 11.86 14.94 -7.66
CA ALA A 54 12.72 14.92 -8.83
C ALA A 54 14.12 15.37 -8.40
N PRO A 55 15.20 14.68 -8.81
CA PRO A 55 16.54 15.19 -8.53
C PRO A 55 16.58 16.62 -9.09
N ALA A 56 17.08 17.55 -8.26
CA ALA A 56 17.33 18.92 -8.68
C ALA A 56 18.26 18.94 -9.90
#